data_AF-A0A0E0QRT8-F1
#
_entry.id   AF-A0A0E0QRT8-F1
#
_cell.length_a   1.000
_cell.length_b   1.000
_cell.length_c   1.000
_cell.angle_alpha   90.00
_cell.angle_beta   90.00
_cell.angle_gamma   90.00
#
_symmetry.space_group_name_H-M   'P 1'
#
loop_
_entity.id
_entity.type
_entity.pdbx_description
1 polymer ?
#
loop_
_entity_poly.entity_id
_entity_poly.type
_entity_poly.pdbx_seq_one_letter_code
_entity_poly.pdbx_strand_id
1 'polypeptide(L)'
;MASAAASASASAAQELDREQYLQELIRGSMLDPPSSSSSRAGRVRPLTDDEIGRFYCEVCMEWKLVFDRFRVSDGCPHAFCVACVVGHIEARVAAGSVPVPCLLAGGGGCSGGGVMHPERCKKLLDIDVFDRWCVALCERAVGPARARCPYRDCGEMAALEGEAAAAALPLRAAASKASCPTCSRAFCLQCEEPWDDRHGGGGGGDGGARCALTQLAKGREWRRCPSCRAMIDKIDGCKRMTCRCGTVFCYDCGSSFNPRMYSCKCTPRKSSQSEEEDGFIDLTCSDRPLNLGNHC
;
A
#
# COMPACT_ATOMS: atom_id res chain seq x y z
N MET A 1 -41.45 35.37 36.34
CA MET A 1 -40.10 34.83 36.63
C MET A 1 -40.19 33.56 37.49
N ALA A 2 -40.84 32.50 36.99
CA ALA A 2 -40.97 31.22 37.72
C ALA A 2 -40.64 29.98 36.86
N SER A 3 -40.47 30.11 35.54
CA SER A 3 -40.18 28.96 34.66
C SER A 3 -38.70 28.65 34.47
N ALA A 4 -37.76 29.54 34.82
CA ALA A 4 -36.34 29.30 34.63
C ALA A 4 -35.70 28.43 35.75
N ALA A 5 -36.33 28.39 36.93
CA ALA A 5 -35.82 27.61 38.07
C ALA A 5 -36.11 26.10 37.94
N ALA A 6 -37.21 25.72 37.27
CA ALA A 6 -37.61 24.31 37.11
C ALA A 6 -36.74 23.54 36.10
N SER A 7 -36.17 24.24 35.11
CA SER A 7 -35.32 23.64 34.06
C SER A 7 -33.92 23.29 34.58
N ALA A 8 -33.38 24.10 35.50
CA ALA A 8 -32.06 23.87 36.09
C ALA A 8 -32.07 22.73 37.13
N SER A 9 -33.18 22.52 37.83
CA SER A 9 -33.33 21.39 38.76
C SER A 9 -33.49 20.04 38.04
N ALA A 10 -34.02 20.03 36.82
CA ALA A 10 -34.20 18.81 36.03
C ALA A 10 -32.88 18.30 35.43
N SER A 11 -31.97 19.19 34.99
CA SER A 11 -30.65 18.81 34.47
C SER A 11 -29.72 18.32 35.57
N ALA A 12 -29.76 18.93 36.76
CA ALA A 12 -28.97 18.50 37.92
C ALA A 12 -29.41 17.12 38.44
N ALA A 13 -30.72 16.80 38.38
CA ALA A 13 -31.23 15.48 38.74
C ALA A 13 -30.82 14.39 37.73
N GLN A 14 -30.66 14.74 36.45
CA GLN A 14 -30.18 13.81 35.40
C GLN A 14 -28.66 13.59 35.43
N GLU A 15 -27.87 14.56 35.90
CA GLU A 15 -26.41 14.40 36.07
C GLU A 15 -26.06 13.50 37.26
N LEU A 16 -26.80 13.58 38.36
CA LEU A 16 -26.62 12.72 39.54
C LEU A 16 -26.90 11.24 39.25
N ASP A 17 -27.87 10.95 38.37
CA ASP A 17 -28.21 9.59 37.93
C ASP A 17 -27.07 8.99 37.07
N ARG A 18 -26.41 9.81 36.24
CA ARG A 18 -25.28 9.38 35.39
C ARG A 18 -24.02 9.11 36.20
N GLU A 19 -23.73 9.90 37.22
CA GLU A 19 -22.58 9.66 38.11
C GLU A 19 -22.80 8.42 38.99
N GLN A 20 -24.02 8.18 39.48
CA GLN A 20 -24.36 6.96 40.22
C GLN A 20 -24.26 5.72 39.34
N TYR A 21 -24.72 5.79 38.08
CA TYR A 21 -24.59 4.70 37.12
C TYR A 21 -23.13 4.39 36.78
N LEU A 22 -22.28 5.42 36.64
CA LEU A 22 -20.84 5.23 36.45
C LEU A 22 -20.15 4.66 37.71
N GLN A 23 -20.59 5.06 38.92
CA GLN A 23 -20.10 4.46 40.16
C GLN A 23 -20.53 2.99 40.32
N GLU A 24 -21.73 2.61 39.90
CA GLU A 24 -22.20 1.21 39.89
C GLU A 24 -21.42 0.35 38.87
N LEU A 25 -21.07 0.90 37.69
CA LEU A 25 -20.22 0.22 36.71
C LEU A 25 -18.77 0.03 37.20
N ILE A 26 -18.22 1.00 37.94
CA ILE A 26 -16.91 0.90 38.58
C ILE A 26 -16.96 -0.11 39.75
N ARG A 27 -18.06 -0.15 40.50
CA ARG A 27 -18.26 -1.09 41.62
C ARG A 27 -18.44 -2.53 41.13
N GLY A 28 -19.12 -2.75 40.00
CA GLY A 28 -19.29 -4.07 39.37
C GLY A 28 -18.01 -4.63 38.72
N SER A 29 -16.95 -3.83 38.60
CA SER A 29 -15.64 -4.25 38.06
C SER A 29 -14.56 -4.39 39.15
N MET A 30 -14.92 -4.23 40.42
CA MET A 30 -14.07 -4.63 41.54
C MET A 30 -14.32 -6.09 41.85
N LEU A 31 -13.36 -6.93 41.49
CA LEU A 31 -13.25 -8.31 41.93
C LEU A 31 -13.45 -8.38 43.46
N ASP A 32 -14.30 -9.28 43.92
CA ASP A 32 -14.50 -9.55 45.34
C ASP A 32 -13.16 -9.70 46.07
N PRO A 33 -13.00 -9.15 47.29
CA PRO A 33 -11.82 -9.44 48.10
C PRO A 33 -11.76 -10.96 48.32
N PRO A 34 -10.58 -11.60 48.20
CA PRO A 34 -10.47 -13.02 48.37
C PRO A 34 -10.94 -13.38 49.79
N SER A 35 -12.01 -14.15 49.87
CA SER A 35 -12.43 -14.83 51.08
C SER A 35 -11.24 -15.62 51.61
N SER A 36 -10.92 -15.36 52.87
CA SER A 36 -9.83 -15.95 53.62
C SER A 36 -10.04 -17.45 53.79
N SER A 37 -9.69 -18.22 52.76
CA SER A 37 -9.46 -19.67 52.84
C SER A 37 -8.33 -20.04 51.90
N SER A 38 -7.16 -20.02 52.52
CA SER A 38 -5.84 -20.42 52.04
C SER A 38 -5.84 -21.62 51.08
N SER A 39 -5.68 -21.35 49.79
CA SER A 39 -4.76 -22.12 48.95
C SER A 39 -3.99 -21.12 48.10
N ARG A 40 -2.70 -20.97 48.40
CA ARG A 40 -1.79 -20.08 47.67
C ARG A 40 -1.73 -20.56 46.23
N ALA A 41 -2.54 -19.98 45.34
CA ALA A 41 -2.24 -19.99 43.91
C ALA A 41 -0.87 -19.34 43.76
N GLY A 42 0.15 -20.18 43.57
CA GLY A 42 1.53 -19.74 43.49
C GLY A 42 1.62 -18.63 42.45
N ARG A 43 2.14 -17.47 42.85
CA ARG A 43 2.53 -16.41 41.92
C ARG A 43 3.47 -17.08 40.91
N VAL A 44 3.01 -17.29 39.67
CA VAL A 44 3.87 -17.86 38.62
C VAL A 44 5.04 -16.90 38.51
N ARG A 45 6.24 -17.39 38.82
CA ARG A 45 7.46 -16.59 38.72
C ARG A 45 7.62 -16.18 37.25
N PRO A 46 8.01 -14.94 36.93
CA PRO A 46 8.39 -14.59 35.57
C PRO A 46 9.42 -15.61 35.09
N LEU A 47 9.13 -16.27 33.97
CA LEU A 47 10.06 -17.20 33.35
C LEU A 47 11.34 -16.42 33.04
N THR A 48 12.48 -16.96 33.48
CA THR A 48 13.78 -16.40 33.14
C THR A 48 14.12 -16.75 31.69
N ASP A 49 14.91 -15.93 31.00
CA ASP A 49 15.31 -16.15 29.59
C ASP A 49 16.07 -17.48 29.36
N ASP A 50 16.47 -18.15 30.43
CA ASP A 50 17.11 -19.48 30.42
C ASP A 50 16.09 -20.63 30.50
N GLU A 51 14.88 -20.38 31.01
CA GLU A 51 13.75 -21.33 31.03
C GLU A 51 12.90 -21.23 29.74
N ILE A 52 13.04 -20.12 29.02
CA ILE A 52 12.35 -19.84 27.77
C ILE A 52 13.20 -20.38 26.61
N GLY A 53 12.63 -21.29 25.83
CA GLY A 53 13.30 -21.83 24.65
C GLY A 53 13.77 -20.71 23.70
N ARG A 54 14.92 -20.90 23.07
CA ARG A 54 15.50 -19.98 22.06
C ARG A 54 15.47 -20.61 20.67
N PHE A 55 15.39 -19.77 19.66
CA PHE A 55 15.51 -20.18 18.25
C PHE A 55 16.48 -19.25 17.52
N TYR A 56 17.12 -19.77 16.48
CA TYR A 56 18.03 -18.99 15.65
C TYR A 56 17.27 -18.34 14.49
N CYS A 57 17.40 -17.03 14.32
CA CYS A 57 16.80 -16.31 13.20
C CYS A 57 17.82 -16.15 12.06
N GLU A 58 17.53 -16.74 10.91
CA GLU A 58 18.44 -16.73 9.74
C GLU A 58 18.58 -15.35 9.07
N VAL A 59 17.69 -14.40 9.37
CA VAL A 59 17.71 -13.05 8.76
C VAL A 59 18.66 -12.12 9.50
N CYS A 60 18.58 -12.07 10.83
CA CYS A 60 19.50 -11.26 11.64
C CYS A 60 20.70 -12.04 12.19
N MET A 61 20.76 -13.36 11.96
CA MET A 61 21.83 -14.24 12.42
C MET A 61 22.03 -14.24 13.95
N GLU A 62 20.92 -14.11 14.70
CA GLU A 62 20.93 -14.04 16.16
C GLU A 62 19.96 -15.05 16.80
N TRP A 63 20.30 -15.48 18.02
CA TRP A 63 19.40 -16.25 18.88
C TRP A 63 18.35 -15.34 19.50
N LYS A 64 17.08 -15.70 19.35
CA LYS A 64 15.93 -14.97 19.87
C LYS A 64 15.07 -15.88 20.73
N LEU A 65 14.26 -15.30 21.61
CA LEU A 65 13.31 -16.03 22.42
C LEU A 65 12.22 -16.64 21.52
N VAL A 66 11.73 -17.83 21.85
CA VAL A 66 10.65 -18.48 21.10
C VAL A 66 9.36 -17.64 21.08
N PHE A 67 9.16 -16.74 22.04
CA PHE A 67 8.05 -15.78 22.03
C PHE A 67 8.14 -14.74 20.91
N ASP A 68 9.36 -14.37 20.50
CA ASP A 68 9.58 -13.45 19.37
C ASP A 68 9.52 -14.16 18.02
N ARG A 69 9.11 -15.44 17.99
CA ARG A 69 8.99 -16.21 16.76
C ARG A 69 7.70 -15.89 16.04
N PHE A 70 7.82 -15.35 14.84
CA PHE A 70 6.69 -15.14 13.93
C PHE A 70 6.71 -16.15 12.78
N ARG A 71 5.58 -16.81 12.53
CA ARG A 71 5.38 -17.70 11.36
C ARG A 71 4.59 -16.98 10.28
N VAL A 72 5.13 -16.97 9.06
CA VAL A 72 4.62 -16.17 7.93
C VAL A 72 3.18 -16.53 7.55
N SER A 73 2.92 -17.80 7.21
CA SER A 73 1.59 -18.29 6.86
C SER A 73 1.57 -19.81 6.94
N ASP A 74 0.40 -20.42 6.87
CA ASP A 74 0.29 -21.88 7.00
C ASP A 74 0.79 -22.61 5.73
N GLY A 75 0.87 -21.90 4.60
CA GLY A 75 1.52 -22.34 3.36
C GLY A 75 3.01 -22.01 3.27
N CYS A 76 3.61 -21.40 4.31
CA CYS A 76 5.01 -21.01 4.35
C CYS A 76 5.64 -21.41 5.69
N PRO A 77 6.48 -22.47 5.72
CA PRO A 77 7.02 -22.99 6.99
C PRO A 77 8.07 -22.08 7.64
N HIS A 78 8.42 -20.97 7.01
CA HIS A 78 9.46 -20.06 7.48
C HIS A 78 9.01 -19.28 8.71
N ALA A 79 9.93 -19.16 9.66
CA ALA A 79 9.76 -18.40 10.87
C ALA A 79 10.94 -17.46 11.08
N PHE A 80 10.63 -16.24 11.51
CA PHE A 80 11.62 -15.19 11.74
C PHE A 80 11.34 -14.50 13.06
N CYS A 81 12.30 -13.73 13.58
CA CYS A 81 12.03 -12.91 14.74
C CYS A 81 11.09 -11.75 14.37
N VAL A 82 10.25 -11.31 15.33
CA VAL A 82 9.30 -10.22 15.14
C VAL A 82 10.00 -8.97 14.60
N ALA A 83 11.18 -8.61 15.14
CA ALA A 83 11.94 -7.44 14.69
C ALA A 83 12.27 -7.47 13.19
N CYS A 84 12.74 -8.61 12.67
CA CYS A 84 13.01 -8.78 11.23
C CYS A 84 11.75 -8.70 10.39
N VAL A 85 10.64 -9.25 10.88
CA VAL A 85 9.35 -9.21 10.17
C VAL A 85 8.83 -7.77 10.09
N VAL A 86 8.83 -7.04 11.20
CA VAL A 86 8.40 -5.64 11.27
C VAL A 86 9.24 -4.78 10.34
N GLY A 87 10.57 -4.84 10.45
CA GLY A 87 11.46 -4.04 9.59
C GLY A 87 11.30 -4.36 8.10
N HIS A 88 11.07 -5.64 7.74
CA HIS A 88 10.78 -6.01 6.35
C HIS A 88 9.44 -5.47 5.87
N ILE A 89 8.38 -5.55 6.68
CA ILE A 89 7.07 -4.98 6.33
C ILE A 89 7.18 -3.47 6.15
N GLU A 90 7.79 -2.77 7.11
CA GLU A 90 7.98 -1.32 7.06
C GLU A 90 8.73 -0.88 5.81
N ALA A 91 9.87 -1.52 5.50
CA ALA A 91 10.65 -1.21 4.32
C ALA A 91 9.86 -1.45 3.02
N ARG A 92 9.10 -2.54 2.95
CA ARG A 92 8.28 -2.88 1.76
C ARG A 92 7.10 -1.93 1.59
N VAL A 93 6.42 -1.59 2.67
CA VAL A 93 5.29 -0.65 2.67
C VAL A 93 5.77 0.76 2.33
N ALA A 94 6.88 1.21 2.91
CA ALA A 94 7.51 2.49 2.56
C ALA A 94 7.92 2.56 1.09
N ALA A 95 8.36 1.44 0.51
CA ALA A 95 8.68 1.34 -0.92
C ALA A 95 7.44 1.16 -1.83
N GLY A 96 6.22 1.06 -1.30
CA GLY A 96 5.00 0.76 -2.08
C GLY A 96 4.99 -0.63 -2.72
N SER A 97 5.80 -1.55 -2.18
CA SER A 97 6.09 -2.88 -2.74
C SER A 97 5.16 -3.94 -2.16
N VAL A 98 3.87 -3.85 -2.48
CA VAL A 98 2.81 -4.77 -2.02
C VAL A 98 2.30 -5.69 -3.15
N PRO A 99 1.93 -6.95 -2.86
CA PRO A 99 1.86 -7.61 -1.55
C PRO A 99 3.25 -7.90 -0.93
N VAL A 100 3.32 -7.98 0.40
CA VAL A 100 4.58 -8.25 1.12
C VAL A 100 4.82 -9.76 1.16
N PRO A 101 5.84 -10.29 0.46
CA PRO A 101 6.13 -11.71 0.47
C PRO A 101 6.95 -12.08 1.71
N CYS A 102 7.07 -13.39 1.93
CA CYS A 102 8.05 -13.99 2.82
C CYS A 102 9.45 -13.42 2.56
N LEU A 103 10.25 -13.28 3.62
CA LEU A 103 11.60 -12.72 3.55
C LEU A 103 12.54 -13.56 2.65
N LEU A 104 12.23 -14.84 2.45
CA LEU A 104 13.00 -15.78 1.62
C LEU A 104 12.43 -15.98 0.20
N ALA A 105 11.44 -15.20 -0.22
CA ALA A 105 10.78 -15.38 -1.53
C ALA A 105 11.68 -15.07 -2.75
N GLY A 106 12.83 -14.42 -2.56
CA GLY A 106 13.72 -13.97 -3.65
C GLY A 106 14.91 -14.89 -3.96
N GLY A 107 15.04 -16.04 -3.29
CA GLY A 107 16.19 -16.94 -3.50
C GLY A 107 16.44 -17.99 -2.42
N GLY A 108 15.63 -18.02 -1.35
CA GLY A 108 15.85 -18.89 -0.18
C GLY A 108 14.85 -20.03 -0.02
N GLY A 109 14.23 -20.53 -1.09
CA GLY A 109 13.44 -21.77 -1.03
C GLY A 109 11.99 -21.64 -0.54
N CYS A 110 11.41 -20.43 -0.50
CA CYS A 110 9.96 -20.30 -0.28
C CYS A 110 9.15 -20.67 -1.53
N SER A 111 8.97 -21.97 -1.76
CA SER A 111 8.18 -22.54 -2.85
C SER A 111 6.67 -22.24 -2.74
N GLY A 112 6.18 -22.01 -1.52
CA GLY A 112 4.76 -21.75 -1.24
C GLY A 112 4.28 -20.32 -1.54
N GLY A 113 5.13 -19.42 -2.04
CA GLY A 113 4.72 -18.05 -2.39
C GLY A 113 4.05 -17.32 -1.22
N GLY A 114 4.48 -17.58 0.01
CA GLY A 114 3.82 -17.09 1.22
C GLY A 114 3.75 -15.56 1.25
N VAL A 115 2.54 -15.02 1.16
CA VAL A 115 2.27 -13.59 1.36
C VAL A 115 1.92 -13.35 2.81
N MET A 116 2.51 -12.32 3.41
CA MET A 116 2.11 -11.87 4.75
C MET A 116 0.83 -11.07 4.65
N HIS A 117 -0.16 -11.41 5.47
CA HIS A 117 -1.44 -10.72 5.50
C HIS A 117 -1.46 -9.69 6.63
N PRO A 118 -2.05 -8.49 6.42
CA PRO A 118 -2.15 -7.47 7.46
C PRO A 118 -2.78 -7.98 8.76
N GLU A 119 -3.84 -8.79 8.68
CA GLU A 119 -4.54 -9.34 9.85
C GLU A 119 -3.65 -10.11 10.83
N ARG A 120 -2.62 -10.80 10.32
CA ARG A 120 -1.67 -11.55 11.18
C ARG A 120 -0.61 -10.64 11.81
N CYS A 121 -0.37 -9.48 11.22
CA CYS A 121 0.71 -8.57 11.61
C CYS A 121 0.20 -7.31 12.32
N LYS A 122 -1.13 -7.11 12.43
CA LYS A 122 -1.74 -5.89 13.00
C LYS A 122 -1.29 -5.55 14.41
N LYS A 123 -0.91 -6.55 15.21
CA LYS A 123 -0.41 -6.37 16.59
C LYS A 123 1.09 -6.06 16.67
N LEU A 124 1.80 -6.19 15.55
CA LEU A 124 3.25 -6.04 15.48
C LEU A 124 3.67 -4.69 14.91
N LEU A 125 2.73 -3.97 14.27
CA LEU A 125 3.01 -2.78 13.47
C LEU A 125 2.35 -1.56 14.12
N ASP A 126 3.00 -0.41 13.97
CA ASP A 126 2.37 0.87 14.24
C ASP A 126 1.16 1.09 13.32
N ILE A 127 0.15 1.79 13.86
CA ILE A 127 -1.12 2.06 13.16
C ILE A 127 -0.90 2.73 11.81
N ASP A 128 0.04 3.67 11.71
CA ASP A 128 0.35 4.38 10.48
C ASP A 128 1.00 3.49 9.40
N VAL A 129 1.79 2.49 9.82
CA VAL A 129 2.38 1.51 8.89
C VAL A 129 1.29 0.55 8.42
N PHE A 130 0.47 0.07 9.35
CA PHE A 130 -0.65 -0.82 9.05
C PHE A 130 -1.65 -0.19 8.08
N ASP A 131 -2.07 1.05 8.33
CA ASP A 131 -3.02 1.76 7.48
C ASP A 131 -2.46 2.01 6.08
N ARG A 132 -1.19 2.45 5.98
CA ARG A 132 -0.52 2.60 4.67
C ARG A 132 -0.44 1.27 3.92
N TRP A 133 -0.18 0.18 4.62
CA TRP A 133 -0.14 -1.15 4.01
C TRP A 133 -1.52 -1.56 3.48
N CYS A 134 -2.57 -1.41 4.28
CA CYS A 134 -3.95 -1.70 3.89
C CYS A 134 -4.38 -0.86 2.68
N VAL A 135 -4.13 0.46 2.70
CA VAL A 135 -4.42 1.36 1.57
C VAL A 135 -3.69 0.89 0.31
N ALA A 136 -2.40 0.56 0.39
CA ALA A 136 -1.64 0.10 -0.76
C ALA A 136 -2.17 -1.22 -1.34
N LEU A 137 -2.65 -2.14 -0.48
CA LEU A 137 -3.30 -3.38 -0.92
C LEU A 137 -4.65 -3.11 -1.59
N CYS A 138 -5.47 -2.23 -1.02
CA CYS A 138 -6.74 -1.80 -1.60
C CYS A 138 -6.54 -1.15 -2.97
N GLU A 139 -5.60 -0.21 -3.08
CA GLU A 139 -5.25 0.45 -4.35
C GLU A 139 -4.87 -0.54 -5.45
N ARG A 140 -4.10 -1.57 -5.07
CA ARG A 140 -3.72 -2.64 -5.98
C ARG A 140 -4.93 -3.48 -6.41
N ALA A 141 -5.83 -3.79 -5.49
CA ALA A 141 -7.02 -4.61 -5.75
C ALA A 141 -8.03 -3.91 -6.67
N VAL A 142 -8.26 -2.60 -6.47
CA VAL A 142 -9.11 -1.78 -7.36
C VAL A 142 -8.45 -1.59 -8.73
N GLY A 143 -7.12 -1.58 -8.75
CA GLY A 143 -6.35 -1.58 -9.99
C GLY A 143 -6.25 -0.20 -10.64
N PRO A 144 -5.94 -0.13 -11.95
CA PRO A 144 -5.62 1.11 -12.63
C PRO A 144 -6.84 1.90 -13.08
N ALA A 145 -8.05 1.58 -12.62
CA ALA A 145 -9.28 2.34 -12.87
C ALA A 145 -9.81 2.88 -11.54
N ARG A 146 -8.97 3.65 -10.84
CA ARG A 146 -9.32 4.28 -9.56
C ARG A 146 -9.01 5.77 -9.59
N ALA A 147 -9.50 6.54 -8.63
CA ALA A 147 -8.92 7.85 -8.34
C ALA A 147 -9.15 8.20 -6.88
N ARG A 148 -8.15 8.83 -6.26
CA ARG A 148 -8.26 9.30 -4.89
C ARG A 148 -8.72 10.75 -4.87
N CYS A 149 -9.63 11.06 -3.95
CA CYS A 149 -9.98 12.44 -3.67
C CYS A 149 -8.75 13.19 -3.11
N PRO A 150 -8.29 14.29 -3.74
CA PRO A 150 -7.09 15.01 -3.30
C PRO A 150 -7.29 15.81 -2.01
N TYR A 151 -8.55 16.01 -1.61
CA TYR A 151 -8.89 16.80 -0.45
C TYR A 151 -8.61 16.00 0.82
N ARG A 152 -7.77 16.54 1.71
CA ARG A 152 -7.27 15.86 2.91
C ARG A 152 -8.36 15.43 3.89
N ASP A 153 -9.49 16.13 3.88
CA ASP A 153 -10.67 15.87 4.70
C ASP A 153 -11.58 14.77 4.13
N CYS A 154 -11.37 14.35 2.88
CA CYS A 154 -12.14 13.28 2.27
C CYS A 154 -11.27 12.06 1.98
N GLY A 155 -10.22 12.20 1.16
CA GLY A 155 -9.28 11.12 0.85
C GLY A 155 -9.90 9.84 0.24
N GLU A 156 -11.20 9.84 -0.04
CA GLU A 156 -11.97 8.68 -0.48
C GLU A 156 -11.48 8.18 -1.83
N MET A 157 -11.47 6.85 -2.01
CA MET A 157 -11.04 6.22 -3.24
C MET A 157 -12.25 5.78 -4.06
N ALA A 158 -12.42 6.37 -5.23
CA ALA A 158 -13.47 5.98 -6.15
C ALA A 158 -12.93 4.96 -7.16
N ALA A 159 -13.58 3.80 -7.27
CA ALA A 159 -13.46 2.94 -8.44
C ALA A 159 -14.13 3.65 -9.62
N LEU A 160 -13.43 3.70 -10.76
CA LEU A 160 -13.92 4.33 -11.97
C LEU A 160 -14.46 3.24 -12.90
N GLU A 161 -15.61 3.51 -13.51
CA GLU A 161 -16.23 2.64 -14.50
C GLU A 161 -16.40 3.37 -15.84
N GLY A 162 -16.57 2.61 -16.92
CA GLY A 162 -16.87 3.15 -18.25
C GLY A 162 -15.87 4.20 -18.76
N GLU A 163 -16.38 5.35 -19.19
CA GLU A 163 -15.58 6.42 -19.77
C GLU A 163 -14.58 7.04 -18.78
N ALA A 164 -14.89 7.04 -17.48
CA ALA A 164 -14.00 7.54 -16.44
C ALA A 164 -12.79 6.60 -16.23
N ALA A 165 -13.00 5.28 -16.30
CA ALA A 165 -11.93 4.29 -16.31
C ALA A 165 -11.03 4.45 -17.56
N ALA A 166 -11.65 4.65 -18.73
CA ALA A 166 -10.96 4.95 -19.98
C ALA A 166 -10.15 6.27 -19.93
N ALA A 167 -10.64 7.27 -19.20
CA ALA A 167 -9.99 8.58 -19.07
C ALA A 167 -8.81 8.57 -18.09
N ALA A 168 -8.78 7.65 -17.13
CA ALA A 168 -7.70 7.50 -16.17
C ALA A 168 -6.55 6.59 -16.67
N LEU A 169 -6.70 5.98 -17.85
CA LEU A 169 -5.63 5.26 -18.53
C LEU A 169 -4.56 6.23 -19.08
N PRO A 170 -3.28 5.82 -19.10
CA PRO A 170 -2.13 6.66 -19.43
C PRO A 170 -2.08 7.14 -20.89
N LEU A 171 -3.07 6.80 -21.73
CA LEU A 171 -3.07 7.08 -23.16
C LEU A 171 -3.84 8.35 -23.54
N ARG A 172 -4.60 8.98 -22.62
CA ARG A 172 -5.39 10.18 -22.95
C ARG A 172 -4.70 11.46 -22.53
N ALA A 173 -4.59 12.39 -23.49
CA ALA A 173 -3.91 13.66 -23.32
C ALA A 173 -4.76 14.75 -22.65
N ALA A 174 -6.08 14.57 -22.53
CA ALA A 174 -7.00 15.56 -22.01
C ALA A 174 -7.28 15.32 -20.51
N ALA A 175 -7.19 16.40 -19.72
CA ALA A 175 -7.62 16.36 -18.32
C ALA A 175 -9.12 16.03 -18.25
N SER A 176 -9.47 14.97 -17.52
CA SER A 176 -10.85 14.59 -17.26
C SER A 176 -11.27 15.07 -15.88
N LYS A 177 -12.38 15.83 -15.85
CA LYS A 177 -13.01 16.30 -14.62
C LYS A 177 -13.87 15.20 -14.03
N ALA A 178 -13.69 14.93 -12.74
CA ALA A 178 -14.59 14.09 -11.96
C ALA A 178 -14.98 14.79 -10.67
N SER A 179 -16.17 14.49 -10.17
CA SER A 179 -16.65 14.94 -8.87
C SER A 179 -16.58 13.78 -7.88
N CYS A 180 -16.05 14.04 -6.68
CA CYS A 180 -16.04 13.03 -5.63
C CYS A 180 -17.47 12.71 -5.18
N PRO A 181 -17.88 11.43 -5.06
CA PRO A 181 -19.23 11.09 -4.61
C PRO A 181 -19.50 11.49 -3.16
N THR A 182 -18.45 11.57 -2.32
CA THR A 182 -18.56 11.86 -0.89
C THR A 182 -18.59 13.35 -0.60
N CYS A 183 -17.64 14.12 -1.13
CA CYS A 183 -17.53 15.56 -0.83
C CYS A 183 -18.03 16.47 -1.95
N SER A 184 -18.46 15.91 -3.08
CA SER A 184 -18.95 16.62 -4.28
C SER A 184 -17.96 17.60 -4.91
N ARG A 185 -16.71 17.66 -4.44
CA ARG A 185 -15.68 18.54 -4.99
C ARG A 185 -15.08 17.95 -6.26
N ALA A 186 -14.82 18.82 -7.23
CA ALA A 186 -14.23 18.44 -8.49
C ALA A 186 -12.71 18.29 -8.36
N PHE A 187 -12.17 17.30 -9.07
CA PHE A 187 -10.74 17.02 -9.18
C PHE A 187 -10.43 16.39 -10.53
N CYS A 188 -9.15 16.39 -10.90
CA CYS A 188 -8.67 15.81 -12.13
C CYS A 188 -8.30 14.34 -11.93
N LEU A 189 -8.86 13.44 -12.76
CA LEU A 189 -8.56 11.99 -12.68
C LEU A 189 -7.13 11.65 -13.10
N GLN A 190 -6.41 12.59 -13.73
CA GLN A 190 -5.06 12.36 -14.22
C GLN A 190 -3.99 12.77 -13.21
N CYS A 191 -4.01 13.99 -12.68
CA CYS A 191 -3.04 14.39 -11.63
C CYS A 191 -3.47 14.03 -10.22
N GLU A 192 -4.75 13.67 -10.00
CA GLU A 192 -5.29 13.54 -8.65
C GLU A 192 -5.05 14.85 -7.85
N GLU A 193 -5.29 16.00 -8.49
CA GLU A 193 -5.25 17.33 -7.88
C GLU A 193 -6.64 18.01 -7.96
N PRO A 194 -6.94 18.96 -7.05
CA PRO A 194 -8.15 19.76 -7.13
C PRO A 194 -8.33 20.39 -8.51
N TRP A 195 -9.58 20.43 -8.99
CA TRP A 195 -9.86 21.02 -10.30
C TRP A 195 -9.73 22.54 -10.22
N ASP A 196 -8.83 23.10 -11.03
CA ASP A 196 -8.56 24.54 -11.09
C ASP A 196 -8.39 25.02 -12.55
N ASP A 197 -8.07 26.30 -12.73
CA ASP A 197 -7.98 26.93 -14.05
C ASP A 197 -6.92 26.29 -14.97
N ARG A 198 -5.89 25.65 -14.39
CA ARG A 198 -4.85 24.92 -15.14
C ARG A 198 -5.43 23.69 -15.87
N HIS A 199 -6.59 23.22 -15.42
CA HIS A 199 -7.33 22.12 -16.00
C HIS A 199 -8.42 22.56 -17.00
N GLY A 200 -8.61 23.87 -17.24
CA GLY A 200 -9.49 24.39 -18.29
C GLY A 200 -10.43 25.52 -17.87
N GLY A 201 -10.05 26.35 -16.90
CA GLY A 201 -10.89 27.44 -16.36
C GLY A 201 -10.61 28.84 -16.91
N GLY A 202 -9.90 28.97 -18.04
CA GLY A 202 -9.70 30.26 -18.71
C GLY A 202 -10.21 30.20 -20.14
N GLY A 203 -11.30 30.91 -20.43
CA GLY A 203 -11.88 31.00 -21.77
C GLY A 203 -10.92 31.67 -22.75
N GLY A 204 -10.71 31.03 -23.91
CA GLY A 204 -10.11 31.63 -25.10
C GLY A 204 -8.78 31.01 -25.53
N GLY A 205 -8.82 30.26 -26.63
CA GLY A 205 -7.64 29.92 -27.43
C GLY A 205 -7.09 28.51 -27.23
N ASP A 206 -7.53 27.59 -28.09
CA ASP A 206 -6.83 26.40 -28.62
C ASP A 206 -5.55 25.87 -27.92
N GLY A 207 -5.63 25.60 -26.61
CA GLY A 207 -4.49 25.15 -25.81
C GLY A 207 -4.94 24.17 -24.73
N GLY A 208 -5.34 22.97 -25.14
CA GLY A 208 -6.03 21.96 -24.32
C GLY A 208 -5.52 21.78 -22.89
N ALA A 209 -6.46 21.62 -21.96
CA ALA A 209 -6.29 21.42 -20.52
C ALA A 209 -4.96 20.76 -20.12
N ARG A 210 -4.15 21.48 -19.33
CA ARG A 210 -2.75 21.15 -19.06
C ARG A 210 -2.56 20.73 -17.61
N CYS A 211 -2.67 19.44 -17.35
CA CYS A 211 -2.15 18.86 -16.11
C CYS A 211 -0.61 19.00 -16.10
N ALA A 212 -0.05 19.80 -15.19
CA ALA A 212 1.40 20.09 -15.12
C ALA A 212 2.25 18.80 -15.00
N LEU A 213 1.79 17.85 -14.19
CA LEU A 213 2.44 16.55 -14.04
C LEU A 213 2.41 15.73 -15.34
N THR A 214 1.30 15.77 -16.09
CA THR A 214 1.20 15.11 -17.40
C THR A 214 2.08 15.79 -18.45
N GLN A 215 2.29 17.10 -18.38
CA GLN A 215 3.19 17.81 -19.29
C GLN A 215 4.66 17.50 -19.03
N LEU A 216 5.07 17.53 -17.76
CA LEU A 216 6.43 17.13 -17.37
C LEU A 216 6.69 15.68 -17.76
N ALA A 217 5.71 14.80 -17.52
CA ALA A 217 5.80 13.40 -17.93
C ALA A 217 5.96 13.23 -19.44
N LYS A 218 5.19 13.97 -20.25
CA LYS A 218 5.34 13.94 -21.72
C LYS A 218 6.73 14.43 -22.17
N GLY A 219 7.21 15.53 -21.59
CA GLY A 219 8.51 16.11 -21.95
C GLY A 219 9.71 15.23 -21.54
N ARG A 220 9.57 14.45 -20.47
CA ARG A 220 10.59 13.50 -19.98
C ARG A 220 10.31 12.05 -20.34
N GLU A 221 9.28 11.80 -21.16
CA GLU A 221 8.79 10.47 -21.52
C GLU A 221 8.48 9.54 -20.35
N TRP A 222 8.15 10.08 -19.16
CA TRP A 222 7.81 9.28 -17.99
C TRP A 222 6.54 8.48 -18.24
N ARG A 223 6.54 7.21 -17.83
CA ARG A 223 5.40 6.30 -17.99
C ARG A 223 4.84 5.86 -16.63
N ARG A 224 3.53 5.65 -16.56
CA ARG A 224 2.87 5.14 -15.36
C ARG A 224 2.93 3.63 -15.30
N CYS A 225 3.14 3.09 -14.11
CA CYS A 225 2.95 1.66 -13.88
C CYS A 225 1.47 1.27 -14.12
N PRO A 226 1.17 0.21 -14.90
CA PRO A 226 -0.20 -0.21 -15.17
C PRO A 226 -0.93 -0.80 -13.95
N SER A 227 -0.25 -1.03 -12.83
CA SER A 227 -0.87 -1.54 -11.60
C SER A 227 -1.01 -0.44 -10.55
N CYS A 228 0.11 0.10 -10.07
CA CYS A 228 0.09 1.09 -8.99
C CYS A 228 -0.02 2.54 -9.48
N ARG A 229 0.13 2.82 -10.79
CA ARG A 229 0.16 4.16 -11.41
C ARG A 229 1.29 5.10 -10.99
N ALA A 230 2.28 4.61 -10.24
CA ALA A 230 3.49 5.36 -9.96
C ALA A 230 4.14 5.86 -11.28
N MET A 231 4.61 7.11 -11.28
CA MET A 231 5.38 7.68 -12.38
C MET A 231 6.78 7.06 -12.39
N ILE A 232 7.16 6.46 -13.50
CA ILE A 232 8.43 5.78 -13.69
C ILE A 232 9.24 6.54 -14.74
N ASP A 233 10.41 7.00 -14.32
CA ASP A 233 11.44 7.54 -15.21
C ASP A 233 12.35 6.40 -15.71
N LYS A 234 12.81 6.49 -16.96
CA LYS A 234 13.78 5.58 -17.56
C LYS A 234 14.96 6.40 -18.05
N ILE A 235 16.12 6.09 -17.50
CA ILE A 235 17.38 6.71 -17.91
C ILE A 235 17.89 6.04 -19.19
N ASP A 236 18.02 4.72 -19.20
CA ASP A 236 18.41 3.94 -20.39
C ASP A 236 18.05 2.44 -20.24
N GLY A 237 18.28 1.63 -21.27
CA GLY A 237 18.23 0.17 -21.22
C GLY A 237 16.92 -0.47 -21.72
N CYS A 238 16.65 -1.69 -21.23
CA CYS A 238 15.57 -2.54 -21.71
C CYS A 238 14.17 -1.90 -21.54
N LYS A 239 13.28 -2.16 -22.50
CA LYS A 239 11.87 -1.74 -22.46
C LYS A 239 11.06 -2.51 -21.41
N ARG A 240 11.55 -3.66 -20.94
CA ARG A 240 10.93 -4.45 -19.87
C ARG A 240 11.34 -3.88 -18.52
N MET A 241 10.45 -3.13 -17.89
CA MET A 241 10.69 -2.53 -16.58
C MET A 241 9.89 -3.21 -15.49
N THR A 242 10.46 -3.26 -14.29
CA THR A 242 9.79 -3.71 -13.07
C THR A 242 9.53 -2.51 -12.18
N CYS A 243 8.27 -2.22 -11.90
CA CYS A 243 7.90 -1.20 -10.94
C CYS A 243 8.26 -1.64 -9.51
N ARG A 244 8.44 -0.69 -8.58
CA ARG A 244 8.59 -0.99 -7.14
C ARG A 244 7.44 -1.85 -6.60
N CYS A 245 6.23 -1.72 -7.14
CA CYS A 245 5.10 -2.59 -6.79
C CYS A 245 5.20 -4.03 -7.31
N GLY A 246 6.33 -4.41 -7.93
CA GLY A 246 6.59 -5.74 -8.49
C GLY A 246 5.99 -6.00 -9.88
N THR A 247 5.22 -5.05 -10.43
CA THR A 247 4.61 -5.22 -11.74
C THR A 247 5.63 -5.04 -12.85
N VAL A 248 5.77 -6.06 -13.69
CA VAL A 248 6.59 -6.00 -14.92
C VAL A 248 5.73 -5.47 -16.05
N PHE A 249 6.19 -4.42 -16.73
CA PHE A 249 5.47 -3.79 -17.83
C PHE A 249 6.42 -3.28 -18.92
N CYS A 250 5.88 -3.11 -20.12
CA CYS A 250 6.61 -2.52 -21.22
C CYS A 250 6.58 -1.00 -21.06
N TYR A 251 7.76 -0.39 -20.98
CA TYR A 251 7.88 1.05 -20.87
C TYR A 251 7.22 1.72 -22.09
N ASP A 252 7.38 1.21 -23.31
CA ASP A 252 6.92 1.87 -24.54
C ASP A 252 5.40 1.95 -24.70
N CYS A 253 4.69 0.86 -24.38
CA CYS A 253 3.25 0.82 -24.53
C CYS A 253 2.49 0.92 -23.19
N GLY A 254 3.19 0.84 -22.05
CA GLY A 254 2.58 0.85 -20.72
C GLY A 254 1.87 -0.44 -20.33
N SER A 255 1.79 -1.45 -21.21
CA SER A 255 1.07 -2.70 -20.94
C SER A 255 1.85 -3.64 -20.02
N SER A 256 1.14 -4.34 -19.13
CA SER A 256 1.71 -5.40 -18.29
C SER A 256 2.25 -6.56 -19.13
N PHE A 257 3.40 -7.10 -18.74
CA PHE A 257 3.92 -8.33 -19.34
C PHE A 257 3.17 -9.56 -18.83
N ASN A 258 2.89 -10.51 -19.73
CA ASN A 258 2.54 -11.86 -19.33
C ASN A 258 3.83 -12.60 -18.91
N PRO A 259 3.86 -13.33 -17.78
CA PRO A 259 5.03 -14.12 -17.35
C PRO A 259 5.58 -15.08 -18.42
N ARG A 260 4.76 -15.47 -19.41
CA ARG A 260 5.14 -16.37 -20.51
C ARG A 260 5.70 -15.66 -21.75
N MET A 261 5.74 -14.33 -21.78
CA MET A 261 6.23 -13.55 -22.92
C MET A 261 7.42 -12.70 -22.53
N TYR A 262 8.53 -12.91 -23.23
CA TYR A 262 9.80 -12.20 -23.03
C TYR A 262 9.85 -10.87 -23.81
N SER A 263 9.04 -10.73 -24.85
CA SER A 263 8.99 -9.55 -25.72
C SER A 263 7.57 -9.00 -25.85
N CYS A 264 7.45 -7.67 -25.82
CA CYS A 264 6.20 -6.98 -26.11
C CYS A 264 6.11 -6.74 -27.63
N LYS A 265 4.99 -7.11 -28.26
CA LYS A 265 4.74 -6.91 -29.71
C LYS A 265 4.31 -5.47 -30.05
N CYS A 266 4.61 -4.49 -29.21
CA CYS A 266 4.23 -3.10 -29.49
C CYS A 266 5.16 -2.49 -30.55
N THR A 267 4.59 -1.74 -31.48
CA THR A 267 5.37 -0.91 -32.40
C THR A 267 6.03 0.23 -31.60
N PRO A 268 7.34 0.50 -31.80
CA PRO A 268 7.99 1.61 -31.13
C PRO A 268 7.33 2.93 -31.57
N ARG A 269 7.10 3.82 -30.59
CA ARG A 269 6.65 5.18 -30.85
C ARG A 269 7.83 5.91 -31.52
N LYS A 270 7.65 6.41 -32.75
CA LYS A 270 8.68 7.26 -33.39
C LYS A 270 8.89 8.50 -32.52
N SER A 271 10.03 8.60 -31.85
CA SER A 271 10.51 9.85 -31.28
C SER A 271 10.81 10.77 -32.46
N SER A 272 10.13 11.91 -32.51
CA SER A 272 10.31 12.90 -33.57
C SER A 272 11.63 13.63 -33.38
N GLN A 273 12.75 13.03 -33.84
CA GLN A 273 14.00 13.71 -34.17
C GLN A 273 14.66 12.99 -35.36
N SER A 274 14.77 13.73 -36.47
CA SER A 274 15.63 13.56 -37.67
C SER A 274 15.76 12.19 -38.36
N GLU A 275 15.39 12.21 -39.63
CA GLU A 275 15.67 11.22 -40.66
C GLU A 275 17.18 10.94 -40.77
N GLU A 276 17.58 9.68 -40.74
CA GLU A 276 18.42 9.03 -41.76
C GLU A 276 18.50 7.54 -41.48
N GLU A 277 18.48 6.77 -42.56
CA GLU A 277 18.38 5.32 -42.60
C GLU A 277 19.65 4.66 -42.05
N ASP A 278 19.50 3.63 -41.23
CA ASP A 278 20.18 2.36 -41.46
C ASP A 278 19.58 1.27 -40.57
N GLY A 279 19.13 0.20 -41.22
CA GLY A 279 18.62 -0.99 -40.57
C GLY A 279 19.72 -1.68 -39.77
N PHE A 280 19.70 -1.51 -38.45
CA PHE A 280 20.36 -2.43 -37.54
C PHE A 280 19.34 -3.00 -36.57
N ILE A 281 18.96 -4.26 -36.82
CA ILE A 281 18.17 -5.08 -35.91
C ILE A 281 19.13 -5.48 -34.79
N ASP A 282 19.15 -4.75 -33.68
CA ASP A 282 19.91 -5.18 -32.50
C ASP A 282 19.18 -6.38 -31.85
N LEU A 283 19.65 -7.57 -32.23
CA LEU A 283 19.23 -8.89 -31.74
C LEU A 283 19.93 -9.29 -30.43
N THR A 284 20.33 -8.37 -29.55
CA THR A 284 21.00 -8.75 -28.28
C THR A 284 20.08 -9.17 -27.14
N CYS A 285 18.81 -9.50 -27.40
CA CYS A 285 17.93 -10.13 -26.40
C CYS A 285 17.40 -11.51 -26.81
N SER A 286 18.22 -12.27 -27.55
CA SER A 286 18.10 -13.72 -27.63
C SER A 286 19.46 -14.32 -27.30
N ASP A 287 19.48 -15.33 -26.44
CA ASP A 287 20.63 -16.18 -26.09
C ASP A 287 21.58 -15.69 -24.98
N ARG A 288 21.05 -15.62 -23.75
CA ARG A 288 21.76 -16.24 -22.63
C ARG A 288 20.85 -17.24 -21.92
N PRO A 289 21.16 -18.55 -21.94
CA PRO A 289 20.56 -19.46 -20.98
C PRO A 289 20.98 -19.01 -19.58
N LEU A 290 20.00 -18.92 -18.67
CA LEU A 290 20.25 -18.88 -17.24
C LEU A 290 20.88 -20.22 -16.86
N ASN A 291 22.20 -20.31 -17.00
CA ASN A 291 22.96 -21.41 -16.45
C ASN A 291 23.02 -21.20 -14.95
N LEU A 292 22.41 -22.12 -14.21
CA LEU A 292 22.76 -22.42 -12.83
C LEU A 292 24.27 -22.70 -12.79
N GLY A 293 24.98 -22.05 -11.89
CA GLY A 293 26.38 -22.36 -11.63
C GLY A 293 26.66 -22.27 -10.13
N ASN A 294 26.71 -23.42 -9.47
CA ASN A 294 27.44 -23.59 -8.21
C ASN A 294 28.95 -23.46 -8.45
N HIS A 295 29.67 -22.88 -7.47
CA HIS A 295 31.10 -22.98 -7.11
C HIS A 295 32.15 -22.93 -8.23
N CYS A 296 33.21 -22.12 -8.19
CA CYS A 296 34.09 -21.69 -7.08
C CYS A 296 34.39 -20.19 -7.09
#